data_AF-A0A8S1KUA4-F1
#
_entry.id   AF-A0A8S1KUA4-F1
#
_cell.length_a   1.000
_cell.length_b   1.000
_cell.length_c   1.000
_cell.angle_alpha   90.00
_cell.angle_beta   90.00
_cell.angle_gamma   90.00
#
_symmetry.space_group_name_H-M   'P 1'
#
loop_
_entity.id
_entity.type
_entity.pdbx_description
1 polymer ?
#
loop_
_entity_poly.entity_id
_entity_poly.type
_entity_poly.pdbx_seq_one_letter_code
_entity_poly.pdbx_strand_id
1 'polypeptide(L)'
;MNRNFILEQIVEQKELVQMVETLTSWIYRLCESNNLRLKTTELAAQLIQICFTQNCCNLQNIQLIAITSLFISVKYNESQSFIQFNLQDCILLGNSIYQEKDFLEMELQILNLVKFDVNLSTISDFLQEEQTKYIDLVLFVTLDSEFWSFSKFDLFEAILQFNNHHKQGQNETTNKIINLIQTKVNLLTAKENDQKNNFECKTKSIQKWKFKSKNNSKNRNLKSLNKKKNNFQM
;
A
#
# COMPACT_ATOMS: atom_id res chain seq x y z
N MET A 1 -3.50 14.96 -36.45
CA MET A 1 -3.05 14.09 -35.33
C MET A 1 -3.15 12.65 -35.79
N ASN A 2 -2.06 11.89 -35.68
CA ASN A 2 -1.93 10.57 -36.29
C ASN A 2 -2.62 9.51 -35.42
N ARG A 3 -3.56 8.73 -35.96
CA ARG A 3 -4.32 7.71 -35.20
C ARG A 3 -3.42 6.68 -34.51
N ASN A 4 -2.28 6.35 -35.12
CA ASN A 4 -1.32 5.40 -34.58
C ASN A 4 -0.67 5.90 -33.28
N PHE A 5 -0.37 7.20 -33.19
CA PHE A 5 0.20 7.83 -31.99
C PHE A 5 -0.79 7.79 -30.81
N ILE A 6 -2.08 8.00 -31.08
CA ILE A 6 -3.13 7.93 -30.05
C ILE A 6 -3.28 6.49 -29.54
N LEU A 7 -3.21 5.50 -30.44
CA LEU A 7 -3.31 4.08 -30.06
C LEU A 7 -2.11 3.62 -29.24
N GLU A 8 -0.90 4.01 -29.60
CA GLU A 8 0.33 3.73 -28.82
C GLU A 8 0.24 4.33 -27.42
N GLN A 9 -0.20 5.59 -27.31
CA GLN A 9 -0.37 6.27 -26.03
C GLN A 9 -1.45 5.60 -25.14
N ILE A 10 -2.54 5.11 -25.72
CA ILE A 10 -3.59 4.38 -24.98
C ILE A 10 -3.10 3.01 -24.49
N VAL A 11 -2.32 2.29 -25.31
CA VAL A 11 -1.76 0.98 -24.94
C VAL A 11 -0.76 1.14 -23.79
N GLU A 12 0.14 2.11 -23.89
CA GLU A 12 1.15 2.39 -22.86
C GLU A 12 0.50 2.78 -21.53
N GLN A 13 -0.56 3.59 -21.55
CA GLN A 13 -1.33 3.93 -20.35
C GLN A 13 -2.00 2.73 -19.71
N LYS A 14 -2.57 1.82 -20.52
CA LYS A 14 -3.22 0.61 -19.99
C LYS A 14 -2.21 -0.35 -19.35
N GLU A 15 -1.03 -0.52 -19.95
CA GLU A 15 0.05 -1.32 -19.37
C GLU A 15 0.56 -0.72 -18.06
N LEU A 16 0.71 0.61 -18.01
CA LEU A 16 1.10 1.33 -16.80
C LEU A 16 0.09 1.09 -15.66
N VAL A 17 -1.22 1.19 -15.92
CA VAL A 17 -2.27 0.90 -14.93
C VAL A 17 -2.14 -0.52 -14.37
N GLN A 18 -2.02 -1.53 -15.24
CA GLN A 18 -1.89 -2.93 -14.83
C GLN A 18 -0.65 -3.17 -13.98
N MET A 19 0.46 -2.50 -14.31
CA MET A 19 1.68 -2.60 -13.52
C MET A 19 1.53 -1.93 -12.15
N VAL A 20 0.86 -0.78 -12.06
CA VAL A 20 0.57 -0.16 -10.75
C VAL A 20 -0.31 -1.08 -9.91
N GLU A 21 -1.38 -1.65 -10.46
CA GLU A 21 -2.25 -2.58 -9.73
C GLU A 21 -1.46 -3.80 -9.22
N THR A 22 -0.61 -4.36 -10.07
CA THR A 22 0.27 -5.49 -9.72
C THR A 22 1.23 -5.13 -8.59
N LEU A 23 1.87 -3.96 -8.67
CA LEU A 23 2.81 -3.49 -7.65
C LEU A 23 2.09 -3.13 -6.35
N THR A 24 0.92 -2.51 -6.42
CA THR A 24 0.11 -2.18 -5.24
C THR A 24 -0.35 -3.46 -4.54
N SER A 25 -0.74 -4.50 -5.30
CA SER A 25 -1.03 -5.83 -4.76
C SER A 25 0.20 -6.49 -4.13
N TRP A 26 1.40 -6.30 -4.71
CA TRP A 26 2.64 -6.77 -4.10
C TRP A 26 2.96 -6.06 -2.79
N ILE A 27 2.79 -4.73 -2.74
CA ILE A 27 2.92 -3.94 -1.50
C ILE A 27 1.92 -4.42 -0.45
N TYR A 28 0.67 -4.69 -0.82
CA TYR A 28 -0.31 -5.28 0.09
C TYR A 28 0.18 -6.58 0.74
N ARG A 29 0.70 -7.51 -0.07
CA ARG A 29 1.24 -8.78 0.45
C ARG A 29 2.42 -8.57 1.39
N LEU A 30 3.26 -7.57 1.14
CA LEU A 30 4.33 -7.18 2.06
C LEU A 30 3.77 -6.61 3.37
N CYS A 31 2.75 -5.75 3.30
CA CYS A 31 2.10 -5.22 4.50
C CYS A 31 1.48 -6.34 5.35
N GLU A 32 0.76 -7.26 4.70
CA GLU A 32 0.11 -8.41 5.34
C GLU A 32 1.14 -9.34 5.98
N SER A 33 2.22 -9.71 5.27
CA SER A 33 3.27 -10.60 5.82
C SER A 33 3.97 -10.03 7.04
N ASN A 34 3.89 -8.71 7.20
CA ASN A 34 4.50 -7.93 8.27
C ASN A 34 3.52 -7.47 9.35
N ASN A 35 2.23 -7.82 9.24
CA ASN A 35 1.17 -7.37 10.13
C ASN A 35 1.15 -5.84 10.30
N LEU A 36 1.36 -5.11 9.20
CA LEU A 36 1.20 -3.65 9.20
C LEU A 36 -0.28 -3.29 9.39
N ARG A 37 -0.55 -2.12 9.96
CA ARG A 37 -1.92 -1.66 10.15
C ARG A 37 -2.57 -1.37 8.79
N LEU A 38 -3.89 -1.59 8.69
CA LEU A 38 -4.66 -1.32 7.47
C LEU A 38 -4.42 0.10 6.95
N LYS A 39 -4.42 1.09 7.86
CA LYS A 39 -4.12 2.49 7.56
C LYS A 39 -2.76 2.69 6.86
N THR A 40 -1.76 1.89 7.19
CA THR A 40 -0.43 1.92 6.56
C THR A 40 -0.49 1.42 5.12
N THR A 41 -1.22 0.33 4.88
CA THR A 41 -1.45 -0.19 3.53
C THR A 41 -2.24 0.78 2.66
N GLU A 42 -3.31 1.37 3.20
CA GLU A 42 -4.13 2.34 2.48
C GLU A 42 -3.35 3.60 2.14
N LEU A 43 -2.55 4.13 3.08
CA LEU A 43 -1.70 5.29 2.81
C LEU A 43 -0.68 4.99 1.71
N ALA A 44 -0.06 3.81 1.72
CA ALA A 44 0.89 3.42 0.68
C ALA A 44 0.22 3.36 -0.70
N ALA A 45 -0.95 2.75 -0.80
CA ALA A 45 -1.74 2.71 -2.03
C ALA A 45 -2.14 4.11 -2.52
N GLN A 46 -2.54 5.00 -1.61
CA GLN A 46 -2.89 6.38 -1.93
C GLN A 46 -1.69 7.19 -2.45
N LEU A 47 -0.52 7.05 -1.83
CA LEU A 47 0.70 7.73 -2.31
C LEU A 47 1.11 7.24 -3.71
N ILE A 48 1.00 5.94 -3.98
CA ILE A 48 1.22 5.36 -5.31
C ILE A 48 0.24 5.96 -6.33
N GLN A 49 -1.05 5.99 -5.97
CA GLN A 49 -2.11 6.58 -6.80
C GLN A 49 -1.84 8.06 -7.10
N ILE A 50 -1.41 8.85 -6.12
CA ILE A 50 -1.08 10.27 -6.30
C ILE A 50 0.08 10.44 -7.28
N CYS A 51 1.15 9.65 -7.13
CA CYS A 51 2.28 9.69 -8.05
C CYS A 51 1.88 9.31 -9.48
N PHE A 52 1.00 8.32 -9.61
CA PHE A 52 0.47 7.87 -10.89
C PHE A 52 -0.37 8.95 -11.57
N THR A 53 -1.33 9.53 -10.85
CA THR A 53 -2.24 10.56 -11.39
C THR A 53 -1.54 11.87 -11.73
N GLN A 54 -0.41 12.20 -11.08
CA GLN A 54 0.39 13.38 -11.38
C GLN A 54 1.48 13.15 -12.45
N ASN A 55 1.44 12.01 -13.17
CA ASN A 55 2.41 11.62 -14.20
C ASN A 55 3.87 11.61 -13.72
N CYS A 56 4.09 11.39 -12.42
CA CYS A 56 5.43 11.16 -11.88
C CYS A 56 5.91 9.72 -12.14
N CYS A 57 4.97 8.82 -12.43
CA CYS A 57 5.24 7.43 -12.78
C CYS A 57 5.65 7.28 -14.25
N ASN A 58 6.77 6.60 -14.47
CA ASN A 58 7.13 5.96 -15.72
C ASN A 58 7.44 4.47 -15.45
N LEU A 59 7.56 3.66 -16.50
CA LEU A 59 7.80 2.21 -16.36
C LEU A 59 9.07 1.89 -15.54
N GLN A 60 10.06 2.78 -15.53
CA GLN A 60 11.37 2.53 -14.93
C GLN A 60 11.42 2.86 -13.43
N ASN A 61 10.58 3.78 -12.97
CA ASN A 61 10.59 4.26 -11.58
C ASN A 61 9.41 3.75 -10.74
N ILE A 62 8.46 3.02 -11.33
CA ILE A 62 7.23 2.61 -10.64
C ILE A 62 7.51 1.73 -9.40
N GLN A 63 8.53 0.87 -9.45
CA GLN A 63 8.91 0.03 -8.31
C GLN A 63 9.53 0.88 -7.20
N LEU A 64 10.38 1.84 -7.56
CA LEU A 64 10.95 2.81 -6.63
C LEU A 64 9.84 3.63 -5.95
N ILE A 65 8.84 4.10 -6.70
CA ILE A 65 7.67 4.81 -6.16
C ILE A 65 6.89 3.93 -5.18
N ALA A 66 6.63 2.67 -5.54
CA ALA A 66 5.87 1.75 -4.70
C ALA A 66 6.59 1.47 -3.36
N ILE A 67 7.88 1.16 -3.40
CA ILE A 67 8.68 0.89 -2.19
C ILE A 67 8.81 2.15 -1.34
N THR A 68 9.08 3.31 -1.95
CA THR A 68 9.21 4.58 -1.22
C THR A 68 7.88 5.03 -0.60
N SER A 69 6.76 4.80 -1.30
CA SER A 69 5.41 5.07 -0.75
C SER A 69 5.12 4.22 0.49
N LEU A 70 5.51 2.94 0.47
CA LEU A 70 5.44 2.09 1.66
C LEU A 70 6.38 2.59 2.76
N PHE A 71 7.59 3.04 2.43
CA PHE A 71 8.56 3.55 3.39
C PHE A 71 8.04 4.78 4.14
N ILE A 72 7.48 5.75 3.42
CA ILE A 72 6.82 6.93 4.01
C ILE A 72 5.66 6.49 4.91
N SER A 73 4.82 5.57 4.41
CA SER A 73 3.63 5.11 5.13
C SER A 73 3.99 4.42 6.45
N VAL A 74 5.02 3.56 6.45
CA VAL A 74 5.51 2.89 7.67
C VAL A 74 6.10 3.92 8.64
N LYS A 75 6.91 4.88 8.17
CA LYS A 75 7.46 5.94 9.03
C LYS A 75 6.37 6.75 9.70
N TYR A 76 5.31 7.08 8.97
CA TYR A 76 4.23 7.92 9.47
C TYR A 76 3.34 7.16 10.46
N ASN A 77 2.81 6.02 10.03
CA ASN A 77 1.81 5.29 10.78
C ASN A 77 2.48 4.43 11.88
N GLU A 78 3.49 3.63 11.56
CA GLU A 78 4.03 2.62 12.48
C GLU A 78 5.02 3.16 13.54
N SER A 79 5.07 4.48 13.74
CA SER A 79 6.03 5.14 14.65
C SER A 79 5.99 4.63 16.09
N GLN A 80 4.83 4.16 16.57
CA GLN A 80 4.65 3.57 17.90
C GLN A 80 4.86 2.05 17.93
N SER A 81 4.99 1.41 16.77
CA SER A 81 5.18 -0.03 16.64
C SER A 81 6.66 -0.40 16.81
N PHE A 82 6.94 -1.66 17.17
CA PHE A 82 8.31 -2.19 17.25
C PHE A 82 8.89 -2.54 15.87
N ILE A 83 8.19 -2.20 14.80
CA ILE A 83 8.53 -2.50 13.41
C ILE A 83 9.60 -1.51 12.93
N GLN A 84 10.67 -2.04 12.34
CA GLN A 84 11.70 -1.25 11.68
C GLN A 84 11.73 -1.56 10.20
N PHE A 85 11.34 -0.57 9.39
CA PHE A 85 11.57 -0.54 7.94
C PHE A 85 12.52 0.61 7.64
N ASN A 86 13.76 0.29 7.25
CA ASN A 86 14.81 1.28 7.01
C ASN A 86 15.23 1.32 5.53
N LEU A 87 16.14 2.22 5.17
CA LEU A 87 16.63 2.36 3.80
C LEU A 87 17.30 1.08 3.25
N GLN A 88 18.00 0.32 4.07
CA GLN A 88 18.62 -0.95 3.64
C GLN A 88 17.58 -1.99 3.27
N ASP A 89 16.47 -2.00 4.01
CA ASP A 89 15.33 -2.86 3.71
C ASP A 89 14.67 -2.45 2.37
N CYS A 90 14.61 -1.14 2.07
CA CYS A 90 14.12 -0.63 0.79
C CYS A 90 15.02 -1.05 -0.38
N ILE A 91 16.35 -0.92 -0.23
CA ILE A 91 17.34 -1.34 -1.23
C ILE A 91 17.22 -2.84 -1.51
N LEU A 92 17.04 -3.65 -0.47
CA LEU A 92 16.83 -5.09 -0.61
C LEU A 92 15.55 -5.40 -1.40
N LEU A 93 14.42 -4.74 -1.08
CA LEU A 93 13.16 -4.90 -1.82
C LEU A 93 13.27 -4.46 -3.29
N GLY A 94 14.13 -3.48 -3.57
CA GLY A 94 14.46 -3.04 -4.92
C GLY A 94 15.48 -3.94 -5.63
N ASN A 95 15.82 -5.11 -5.08
CA ASN A 95 16.83 -6.04 -5.61
C ASN A 95 18.19 -5.35 -5.89
N SER A 96 18.56 -4.35 -5.10
CA SER A 96 19.79 -3.54 -5.28
C SER A 96 19.89 -2.81 -6.62
N ILE A 97 18.77 -2.67 -7.36
CA ILE A 97 18.70 -1.86 -8.59
C ILE A 97 18.87 -0.38 -8.24
N TYR A 98 18.29 0.03 -7.11
CA TYR A 98 18.29 1.40 -6.60
C TYR A 98 19.26 1.55 -5.43
N GLN A 99 19.86 2.72 -5.33
CA GLN A 99 20.75 3.13 -4.25
C GLN A 99 20.00 3.96 -3.21
N GLU A 100 20.61 4.17 -2.04
CA GLU A 100 20.03 4.97 -0.95
C GLU A 100 19.60 6.37 -1.41
N LYS A 101 20.42 7.01 -2.25
CA LYS A 101 20.12 8.33 -2.82
C LYS A 101 18.83 8.34 -3.64
N ASP A 102 18.52 7.25 -4.35
CA ASP A 102 17.35 7.18 -5.24
C ASP A 102 16.07 7.10 -4.39
N PHE A 103 16.12 6.36 -3.27
CA PHE A 103 15.02 6.31 -2.31
C PHE A 103 14.81 7.64 -1.58
N LEU A 104 15.89 8.32 -1.19
CA LEU A 104 15.80 9.63 -0.52
C LEU A 104 15.27 10.73 -1.46
N GLU A 105 15.73 10.73 -2.72
CA GLU A 105 15.24 11.66 -3.73
C GLU A 105 13.77 11.39 -4.05
N MET A 106 13.39 10.13 -4.24
CA MET A 106 12.00 9.75 -4.44
C MET A 106 11.14 10.10 -3.21
N GLU A 107 11.63 9.91 -1.99
CA GLU A 107 10.90 10.26 -0.77
C GLU A 107 10.58 11.76 -0.77
N LEU A 108 11.58 12.59 -1.06
CA LEU A 108 11.40 14.02 -1.15
C LEU A 108 10.43 14.42 -2.27
N GLN A 109 10.51 13.77 -3.44
CA GLN A 109 9.59 14.01 -4.55
C GLN A 109 8.14 13.70 -4.14
N ILE A 110 7.87 12.51 -3.59
CA ILE A 110 6.53 12.11 -3.15
C ILE A 110 6.00 13.07 -2.08
N LEU A 111 6.82 13.41 -1.08
CA LEU A 111 6.43 14.35 -0.04
C LEU A 111 6.10 15.74 -0.61
N ASN A 112 6.83 16.21 -1.63
CA ASN A 112 6.51 17.47 -2.30
C ASN A 112 5.15 17.41 -3.03
N LEU A 113 4.81 16.28 -3.67
CA LEU A 113 3.51 16.12 -4.34
C LEU A 113 2.33 16.28 -3.36
N VAL A 114 2.50 15.74 -2.14
CA VAL A 114 1.51 15.86 -1.05
C VAL A 114 1.75 17.08 -0.16
N LYS A 115 2.66 17.99 -0.53
CA LYS A 115 3.02 19.20 0.24
C LYS A 115 3.38 18.91 1.70
N PHE A 116 4.04 17.78 1.94
CA PHE A 116 4.39 17.24 3.26
C PHE A 116 3.20 16.91 4.16
N ASP A 117 1.97 16.93 3.64
CA ASP A 117 0.77 16.48 4.35
C ASP A 117 0.47 15.02 4.01
N VAL A 118 1.01 14.12 4.82
CA VAL A 118 0.79 12.67 4.71
C VAL A 118 -0.39 12.19 5.56
N ASN A 119 -1.12 13.10 6.23
CA ASN A 119 -2.33 12.77 7.00
C ASN A 119 -3.55 12.60 6.08
N LEU A 120 -3.39 11.82 5.02
CA LEU A 120 -4.44 11.55 4.05
C LEU A 120 -5.51 10.67 4.71
N SER A 121 -6.77 11.07 4.59
CA SER A 121 -7.89 10.27 5.10
C SER A 121 -7.93 8.91 4.39
N THR A 122 -8.01 7.84 5.15
CA THR A 122 -8.21 6.48 4.62
C THR A 122 -9.61 5.98 4.91
N ILE A 123 -10.04 4.89 4.27
CA ILE A 123 -11.35 4.29 4.55
C ILE A 123 -11.36 3.79 6.01
N SER A 124 -10.22 3.28 6.49
CA SER A 124 -10.09 2.84 7.88
C SER A 124 -10.27 3.95 8.93
N ASP A 125 -10.08 5.23 8.57
CA ASP A 125 -10.33 6.34 9.49
C ASP A 125 -11.83 6.50 9.83
N PHE A 126 -12.70 6.00 8.96
CA PHE A 126 -14.16 6.00 9.17
C PHE A 126 -14.67 4.68 9.78
N LEU A 127 -13.85 3.62 9.80
CA LEU A 127 -14.22 2.34 10.39
C LEU A 127 -14.16 2.40 11.92
N GLN A 128 -15.16 1.81 12.56
CA GLN A 128 -15.15 1.54 14.01
C GLN A 128 -14.49 0.18 14.30
N GLU A 129 -13.99 -0.04 15.52
CA GLU A 129 -13.27 -1.29 15.89
C GLU A 129 -14.11 -2.57 15.66
N GLU A 130 -15.43 -2.47 15.75
CA GLU A 130 -16.38 -3.57 15.53
C GLU A 130 -16.54 -3.96 14.05
N GLN A 131 -15.94 -3.19 13.14
CA GLN A 131 -16.11 -3.30 11.69
C GLN A 131 -14.94 -4.00 11.00
N THR A 132 -14.15 -4.79 11.74
CA THR A 132 -13.04 -5.61 11.21
C THR A 132 -13.47 -6.59 10.11
N LYS A 133 -14.75 -6.99 10.09
CA LYS A 133 -15.34 -7.79 9.01
C LYS A 133 -15.29 -7.14 7.61
N TYR A 134 -15.01 -5.84 7.52
CA TYR A 134 -14.95 -5.11 6.25
C TYR A 134 -13.53 -4.93 5.70
N ILE A 135 -12.50 -5.40 6.42
CA ILE A 135 -11.09 -5.21 6.03
C ILE A 135 -10.84 -5.71 4.61
N ASP A 136 -11.32 -6.92 4.27
CA ASP A 136 -11.13 -7.51 2.95
C ASP A 136 -11.77 -6.65 1.83
N LEU A 137 -12.95 -6.09 2.09
CA LEU A 137 -13.63 -5.24 1.12
C LEU A 137 -12.97 -3.86 1.00
N VAL A 138 -12.46 -3.30 2.10
CA VAL A 138 -11.65 -2.08 2.07
C VAL A 138 -10.41 -2.28 1.22
N LEU A 139 -9.69 -3.39 1.42
CA LEU A 139 -8.51 -3.72 0.65
C LEU A 139 -8.86 -3.95 -0.83
N PHE A 140 -9.92 -4.71 -1.09
CA PHE A 140 -10.42 -4.96 -2.45
C PHE A 140 -10.65 -3.66 -3.22
N VAL A 141 -11.36 -2.71 -2.63
CA VAL A 141 -11.63 -1.39 -3.23
C VAL A 141 -10.36 -0.54 -3.31
N THR A 142 -9.47 -0.59 -2.32
CA THR A 142 -8.26 0.24 -2.28
C THR A 142 -7.25 -0.15 -3.37
N LEU A 143 -7.13 -1.44 -3.67
CA LEU A 143 -6.09 -1.97 -4.56
C LEU A 143 -6.48 -1.93 -6.04
N ASP A 144 -7.74 -1.68 -6.37
CA ASP A 144 -8.27 -1.74 -7.72
C ASP A 144 -8.44 -0.34 -8.32
N SER A 145 -7.86 -0.13 -9.51
CA SER A 145 -7.73 1.20 -10.10
C SER A 145 -9.07 1.83 -10.48
N GLU A 146 -10.12 1.02 -10.66
CA GLU A 146 -11.45 1.54 -11.01
C GLU A 146 -12.09 2.32 -9.86
N PHE A 147 -11.64 2.09 -8.62
CA PHE A 147 -12.18 2.79 -7.45
C PHE A 147 -11.42 4.06 -7.08
N TRP A 148 -10.27 4.31 -7.69
CA TRP A 148 -9.39 5.45 -7.37
C TRP A 148 -10.03 6.82 -7.60
N SER A 149 -11.03 6.89 -8.47
CA SER A 149 -11.77 8.13 -8.77
C SER A 149 -12.78 8.53 -7.69
N PHE A 150 -13.16 7.61 -6.79
CA PHE A 150 -14.16 7.87 -5.75
C PHE A 150 -13.54 8.43 -4.47
N SER A 151 -14.32 9.24 -3.74
CA SER A 151 -13.89 9.74 -2.43
C SER A 151 -13.84 8.59 -1.42
N LYS A 152 -12.93 8.66 -0.44
CA LYS A 152 -12.81 7.61 0.60
C LYS A 152 -14.07 7.48 1.44
N PHE A 153 -14.81 8.58 1.62
CA PHE A 153 -16.11 8.57 2.30
C PHE A 153 -17.19 7.87 1.48
N ASP A 154 -17.29 8.14 0.17
CA ASP A 154 -18.27 7.44 -0.69
C ASP A 154 -17.99 5.93 -0.76
N LEU A 155 -16.70 5.55 -0.79
CA LEU A 155 -16.27 4.16 -0.74
C LEU A 155 -16.63 3.50 0.60
N PHE A 156 -16.41 4.19 1.72
CA PHE A 156 -16.80 3.74 3.05
C PHE A 156 -18.32 3.49 3.14
N GLU A 157 -19.14 4.45 2.72
CA GLU A 157 -20.60 4.33 2.70
C GLU A 157 -21.05 3.17 1.83
N ALA A 158 -20.46 3.01 0.65
CA ALA A 158 -20.76 1.89 -0.25
C ALA A 158 -20.43 0.54 0.39
N ILE A 159 -19.29 0.43 1.09
CA ILE A 159 -18.86 -0.79 1.80
C ILE A 159 -19.85 -1.16 2.92
N LEU A 160 -20.32 -0.18 3.69
CA LEU A 160 -21.32 -0.42 4.74
C LEU A 160 -22.66 -0.89 4.15
N GLN A 161 -23.13 -0.21 3.10
CA GLN A 161 -24.42 -0.53 2.46
C GLN A 161 -24.39 -1.89 1.76
N PHE A 162 -23.28 -2.21 1.07
CA PHE A 162 -23.09 -3.50 0.40
C PHE A 162 -23.22 -4.67 1.37
N ASN A 163 -22.60 -4.57 2.56
CA ASN A 163 -22.61 -5.66 3.53
C ASN A 163 -23.90 -5.76 4.36
N ASN A 164 -24.58 -4.64 4.62
CA ASN A 164 -25.78 -4.64 5.45
C ASN A 164 -27.06 -4.96 4.64
N HIS A 165 -26.95 -5.30 3.34
CA HIS A 165 -28.05 -5.53 2.40
C HIS A 165 -29.12 -4.42 2.39
N HIS A 166 -28.76 -3.21 2.85
CA HIS A 166 -29.68 -2.10 2.92
C HIS A 166 -29.88 -1.55 1.51
N LYS A 167 -31.10 -1.72 0.99
CA LYS A 167 -31.53 -0.99 -0.19
C LYS A 167 -31.82 0.46 0.20
N GLN A 168 -31.20 1.37 -0.54
CA GLN A 168 -31.42 2.82 -0.59
C GLN A 168 -30.58 3.69 0.36
N GLY A 169 -29.36 4.00 -0.07
CA GLY A 169 -28.74 5.31 0.16
C GLY A 169 -29.07 6.25 -1.03
N GLN A 170 -29.44 7.50 -0.72
CA GLN A 170 -29.96 8.51 -1.67
C GLN A 170 -28.96 9.00 -2.74
N ASN A 171 -27.70 8.56 -2.67
CA ASN A 171 -26.63 9.08 -3.51
C ASN A 171 -26.36 8.17 -4.72
N GLU A 172 -26.48 8.72 -5.93
CA GLU A 172 -26.23 8.04 -7.20
C GLU A 172 -24.81 7.45 -7.27
N THR A 173 -23.82 8.15 -6.69
CA THR A 173 -22.42 7.71 -6.66
C THR A 173 -22.23 6.44 -5.85
N THR A 174 -22.84 6.35 -4.66
CA THR A 174 -22.75 5.16 -3.80
C THR A 174 -23.37 3.94 -4.49
N ASN A 175 -24.51 4.11 -5.16
CA ASN A 175 -25.14 3.03 -5.94
C ASN A 175 -24.26 2.57 -7.11
N LYS A 176 -23.55 3.49 -7.79
CA LYS A 176 -22.56 3.15 -8.83
C LYS A 176 -21.43 2.31 -8.25
N ILE A 177 -20.86 2.71 -7.11
CA ILE A 177 -19.78 1.97 -6.43
C ILE A 177 -20.27 0.56 -6.02
N ILE A 178 -21.45 0.46 -5.41
CA ILE A 178 -22.04 -0.83 -5.00
C ILE A 178 -22.22 -1.77 -6.20
N ASN A 179 -22.77 -1.26 -7.31
CA ASN A 179 -22.93 -2.05 -8.53
C ASN A 179 -21.57 -2.51 -9.07
N LEU A 180 -20.56 -1.64 -9.04
CA LEU A 180 -19.21 -1.97 -9.48
C LEU A 180 -18.58 -3.07 -8.62
N ILE A 181 -18.69 -2.95 -7.28
CA ILE A 181 -18.27 -3.99 -6.34
C ILE A 181 -18.97 -5.31 -6.66
N GLN A 182 -20.29 -5.30 -6.80
CA GLN A 182 -21.08 -6.51 -7.10
C GLN A 182 -20.64 -7.17 -8.41
N THR A 183 -20.45 -6.38 -9.47
CA THR A 183 -19.99 -6.89 -10.77
C THR A 183 -18.62 -7.56 -10.64
N LYS A 184 -17.66 -6.92 -9.97
CA LYS A 184 -16.32 -7.49 -9.83
C LYS A 184 -16.29 -8.73 -8.93
N VAL A 185 -17.03 -8.73 -7.82
CA VAL A 185 -17.18 -9.91 -6.96
C VAL A 185 -17.80 -11.08 -7.72
N ASN A 186 -18.81 -10.83 -8.56
CA ASN A 186 -19.41 -11.86 -9.41
C ASN A 186 -18.41 -12.41 -10.45
N LEU A 187 -17.59 -11.54 -11.05
CA LEU A 187 -16.55 -11.98 -11.99
C LEU A 187 -15.48 -12.83 -11.32
N LEU A 188 -15.09 -12.52 -10.09
CA LEU A 188 -14.13 -13.31 -9.31
C LEU A 188 -14.70 -14.69 -8.95
N THR A 189 -15.94 -14.73 -8.45
CA THR A 189 -16.62 -16.01 -8.12
C THR A 189 -16.88 -16.88 -9.34
N ALA A 190 -17.18 -16.28 -10.51
CA ALA A 190 -17.28 -17.01 -11.77
C ALA A 190 -15.93 -17.62 -12.21
N LYS A 191 -14.84 -16.85 -12.13
CA LYS A 191 -13.49 -17.33 -12.45
C LYS A 191 -13.02 -18.46 -11.54
N GLU A 192 -13.38 -18.43 -10.25
CA GLU A 192 -13.07 -19.53 -9.32
C GLU A 192 -13.82 -20.82 -9.66
N ASN A 193 -15.06 -20.72 -10.17
CA ASN A 193 -15.83 -21.88 -10.62
C ASN A 193 -15.27 -22.49 -11.91
N ASP A 194 -14.72 -21.68 -12.81
CA ASP A 194 -14.01 -22.16 -14.01
C ASP A 194 -12.61 -22.73 -13.71
N GLN A 195 -11.88 -22.14 -12.75
CA GLN A 195 -10.54 -22.58 -12.35
C GLN A 195 -10.54 -23.88 -11.53
N LYS A 196 -11.64 -24.21 -10.83
CA LYS A 196 -11.78 -25.55 -10.19
C LYS A 196 -11.75 -26.71 -11.19
N ASN A 197 -11.99 -26.46 -12.48
CA ASN A 197 -11.92 -27.47 -13.53
C ASN A 197 -10.58 -27.50 -14.27
N ASN A 198 -9.67 -26.55 -14.06
CA ASN A 198 -8.37 -26.51 -14.74
C ASN A 198 -7.32 -25.74 -13.92
N PHE A 199 -6.33 -26.49 -13.40
CA PHE A 199 -5.05 -26.09 -12.81
C PHE A 199 -4.94 -25.82 -11.30
N GLU A 200 -4.18 -26.73 -10.66
CA GLU A 200 -3.23 -26.44 -9.59
C GLU A 200 -2.36 -25.23 -9.96
N CYS A 201 -2.69 -24.06 -9.41
CA CYS A 201 -1.91 -22.85 -9.63
C CYS A 201 -0.63 -22.91 -8.79
N LYS A 202 0.52 -23.17 -9.44
CA LYS A 202 1.85 -23.11 -8.82
C LYS A 202 2.14 -21.71 -8.31
N THR A 203 1.94 -21.49 -7.02
CA THR A 203 2.38 -20.32 -6.28
C THR A 203 3.91 -20.31 -6.24
N LYS A 204 4.54 -19.40 -7.01
CA LYS A 204 5.93 -19.05 -6.75
C LYS A 204 5.94 -18.30 -5.41
N SER A 205 6.53 -18.92 -4.40
CA SER A 205 6.64 -18.36 -3.06
C SER A 205 7.46 -17.07 -3.11
N ILE A 206 6.81 -15.95 -2.79
CA ILE A 206 7.55 -14.78 -2.32
C ILE A 206 8.15 -15.22 -0.99
N GLN A 207 9.47 -15.11 -0.85
CA GLN A 207 10.14 -15.40 0.43
C GLN A 207 9.48 -14.54 1.52
N LYS A 208 8.97 -15.19 2.57
CA LYS A 208 8.27 -14.52 3.69
C LYS A 208 9.24 -13.50 4.30
N TRP A 209 9.05 -12.24 3.97
CA TRP A 209 9.91 -11.17 4.43
C TRP A 209 9.29 -10.49 5.65
N LYS A 210 10.06 -10.46 6.74
CA LYS A 210 9.65 -9.88 8.03
C LYS A 210 10.55 -8.70 8.37
N PHE A 211 9.95 -7.54 8.65
CA PHE A 211 10.63 -6.38 9.20
C PHE A 211 11.25 -6.73 10.55
N LYS A 212 12.37 -6.06 10.86
CA LYS A 212 13.06 -6.29 12.12
C LYS A 212 12.21 -5.77 13.27
N SER A 213 11.97 -6.62 14.27
CA SER A 213 11.34 -6.21 15.53
C SER A 213 12.40 -5.69 16.50
N LYS A 214 12.09 -4.60 17.19
CA LYS A 214 12.98 -3.93 18.14
C LYS A 214 13.11 -4.74 19.45
N ASN A 215 13.91 -5.80 19.43
CA ASN A 215 14.34 -6.48 20.65
C ASN A 215 15.44 -5.66 21.36
N ASN A 216 15.08 -5.08 22.52
CA ASN A 216 15.91 -4.53 23.60
C ASN A 216 17.40 -4.26 23.31
N SER A 217 17.71 -3.10 22.74
CA SER A 217 19.03 -2.46 22.81
C SER A 217 19.26 -1.67 24.11
N LYS A 218 18.57 -2.00 25.20
CA LYS A 218 18.74 -1.33 26.51
C LYS A 218 19.83 -1.93 27.43
N ASN A 219 20.58 -2.95 27.00
CA ASN A 219 21.58 -3.60 27.87
C ASN A 219 23.06 -3.44 27.47
N ARG A 220 23.41 -2.49 26.59
CA ARG A 220 24.83 -2.23 26.22
C ARG A 220 25.45 -0.96 26.77
N ASN A 221 24.68 -0.05 27.39
CA ASN A 221 25.24 1.24 27.88
C ASN A 221 25.27 1.44 29.41
N LEU A 222 25.00 0.41 30.23
CA LEU A 222 25.16 0.49 31.69
C LEU A 222 26.40 -0.23 32.24
N LYS A 223 27.18 -0.92 31.39
CA LYS A 223 28.45 -1.57 31.80
C LYS A 223 29.71 -0.75 31.51
N SER A 224 29.61 0.40 30.84
CA SER A 224 30.74 1.30 30.53
C SER A 224 30.89 2.48 31.49
N LEU A 225 29.92 2.75 32.38
CA LEU A 225 29.99 3.82 33.38
C LEU A 225 30.48 3.38 34.78
N ASN A 226 30.52 2.07 35.07
CA ASN A 226 31.03 1.55 36.36
C ASN A 226 32.48 1.03 36.31
N LYS A 227 33.22 1.25 35.22
CA LYS A 227 34.65 0.88 35.12
C LYS A 227 35.64 2.06 35.12
N LYS A 228 35.16 3.30 35.29
CA LYS A 228 36.00 4.52 35.32
C LYS A 228 36.07 5.24 36.68
N LYS A 229 35.58 4.63 37.78
CA LYS A 229 35.64 5.23 39.13
C LYS A 229 36.62 4.58 40.12
N ASN A 230 37.39 3.55 39.74
CA ASN A 230 38.31 2.87 40.67
C ASN A 230 39.82 3.06 40.41
N ASN A 231 40.23 3.99 39.55
CA ASN A 231 41.64 4.36 39.40
C ASN A 231 41.79 5.87 39.55
N PHE A 232 41.66 6.39 40.78
CA PHE A 232 42.28 7.63 41.27
C PHE A 232 41.91 7.77 42.75
N GLN A 233 42.71 7.16 43.62
CA GLN A 233 42.94 7.64 44.98
C GLN A 233 44.31 7.10 45.42
N MET A 234 45.25 8.04 45.45
CA MET A 234 46.48 7.99 46.22
C MET A 234 46.16 8.54 47.61
#